data_AF-A0A261KS45-F1
#
_entry.id   AF-A0A261KS45-F1
#
_cell.length_a   1.000
_cell.length_b   1.000
_cell.length_c   1.000
_cell.angle_alpha   90.00
_cell.angle_beta   90.00
_cell.angle_gamma   90.00
#
_symmetry.space_group_name_H-M   'P 1'
#
loop_
_entity.id
_entity.type
_entity.pdbx_description
1 polymer ?
#
loop_
_entity_poly.entity_id
_entity_poly.type
_entity_poly.pdbx_seq_one_letter_code
_entity_poly.pdbx_strand_id
1 'polypeptide(L)'
;MPDYYFHPDIQSAYSAVHKWLADQTEAKGYKNISHEQARELLPVKTLESAAAQYNVFFPGHYFKVIYTLENIVTSEKLLDWINTNQHILLIDVGCGAGAATIAFLERIISLRESKQFTNSLEIFCIGIDINYESLTIYN
;
A
#
# COMPACT_ATOMS: atom_id res chain seq x y z
N MET A 1 -19.08 -13.16 1.23
CA MET A 1 -17.93 -12.46 0.62
C MET A 1 -16.72 -12.79 1.48
N PRO A 2 -15.49 -12.89 0.94
CA PRO A 2 -14.32 -12.99 1.80
C PRO A 2 -14.25 -11.71 2.63
N ASP A 3 -14.01 -11.86 3.93
CA ASP A 3 -13.76 -10.70 4.78
C ASP A 3 -12.33 -10.22 4.50
N TYR A 4 -12.20 -9.12 3.79
CA TYR A 4 -10.92 -8.50 3.51
C TYR A 4 -10.50 -7.65 4.71
N TYR A 5 -9.53 -8.14 5.46
CA TYR A 5 -8.82 -7.39 6.50
C TYR A 5 -7.37 -7.23 6.09
N PHE A 6 -6.70 -6.20 6.59
CA PHE A 6 -5.25 -6.11 6.49
C PHE A 6 -4.62 -7.29 7.26
N HIS A 7 -3.52 -7.83 6.73
CA HIS A 7 -2.63 -8.66 7.51
C HIS A 7 -2.15 -7.89 8.76
N PRO A 8 -1.92 -8.55 9.92
CA PRO A 8 -1.56 -7.86 11.16
C PRO A 8 -0.37 -6.90 11.03
N ASP A 9 0.67 -7.29 10.29
CA ASP A 9 1.84 -6.43 10.06
C ASP A 9 1.47 -5.17 9.25
N ILE A 10 0.61 -5.33 8.24
CA ILE A 10 0.12 -4.20 7.43
C ILE A 10 -0.80 -3.31 8.24
N GLN A 11 -1.66 -3.87 9.09
CA GLN A 11 -2.50 -3.12 10.00
C GLN A 11 -1.66 -2.31 11.00
N SER A 12 -0.57 -2.90 11.50
CA SER A 12 0.38 -2.23 12.39
C SER A 12 1.06 -1.06 11.70
N ALA A 13 1.57 -1.26 10.47
CA ALA A 13 2.17 -0.21 9.66
C ALA A 13 1.18 0.92 9.33
N TYR A 14 -0.02 0.58 8.88
CA TYR A 14 -1.10 1.54 8.62
C TYR A 14 -1.44 2.38 9.84
N SER A 15 -1.53 1.74 11.01
CA SER A 15 -1.78 2.41 12.28
C SER A 15 -0.61 3.31 12.71
N ALA A 16 0.64 2.88 12.45
CA ALA A 16 1.83 3.66 12.76
C ALA A 16 1.89 4.95 11.94
N VAL A 17 1.57 4.90 10.65
CA VAL A 17 1.46 6.09 9.80
C VAL A 17 0.42 7.06 10.35
N HIS A 18 -0.76 6.57 10.74
CA HIS A 18 -1.80 7.42 11.33
C HIS A 18 -1.40 8.05 12.66
N LYS A 19 -0.58 7.37 13.47
CA LYS A 19 0.00 7.93 14.70
C LYS A 19 0.99 9.04 14.36
N TRP A 20 1.94 8.77 13.46
CA TRP A 20 2.90 9.77 13.01
C TRP A 20 2.23 11.02 12.43
N LEU A 21 1.19 10.85 11.59
CA LEU A 21 0.39 11.94 11.04
C LEU A 21 -0.37 12.74 12.12
N ALA A 22 -0.74 12.13 13.23
CA ALA A 22 -1.39 12.84 14.33
C ALA A 22 -0.45 13.80 15.06
N ASP A 23 0.87 13.55 14.99
CA ASP A 23 1.90 14.40 15.58
C ASP A 23 2.33 15.54 14.63
N GLN A 24 1.92 15.52 13.36
CA GLN A 24 2.25 16.56 12.38
C GLN A 24 1.20 17.69 12.41
N THR A 25 1.64 18.93 12.63
CA THR A 25 0.73 20.08 12.68
C THR A 25 0.14 20.37 11.29
N GLU A 26 0.92 20.11 10.25
CA GLU A 26 0.61 20.28 8.83
C GLU A 26 -0.43 19.27 8.31
N ALA A 27 -0.70 18.20 9.07
CA ALA A 27 -1.73 17.22 8.74
C ALA A 27 -3.03 17.42 9.54
N LYS A 28 -3.10 18.41 10.43
CA LYS A 28 -4.20 18.55 11.40
C LYS A 28 -5.57 18.55 10.72
N GLY A 29 -6.46 17.67 11.19
CA GLY A 29 -7.85 17.61 10.72
C GLY A 29 -8.08 16.63 9.56
N TYR A 30 -7.04 16.00 9.01
CA TYR A 30 -7.16 15.11 7.84
C TYR A 30 -8.20 13.98 8.00
N LYS A 31 -8.40 13.47 9.22
CA LYS A 31 -9.38 12.41 9.51
C LYS A 31 -10.84 12.84 9.35
N ASN A 32 -11.10 14.16 9.37
CA ASN A 32 -12.45 14.72 9.23
C ASN A 32 -12.79 15.02 7.76
N ILE A 33 -11.84 14.83 6.84
CA ILE A 33 -12.05 15.07 5.42
C ILE A 33 -12.82 13.89 4.83
N SER A 34 -13.96 14.19 4.20
CA SER A 34 -14.80 13.19 3.56
C SER A 34 -14.17 12.64 2.29
N HIS A 35 -14.71 11.54 1.77
CA HIS A 35 -14.28 10.98 0.50
C HIS A 35 -14.46 11.93 -0.69
N GLU A 36 -15.50 12.76 -0.69
CA GLU A 36 -15.70 13.76 -1.74
C GLU A 36 -14.66 14.88 -1.65
N GLN A 37 -14.45 15.41 -0.45
CA GLN A 37 -13.44 16.45 -0.19
C GLN A 37 -12.02 15.95 -0.50
N ALA A 38 -11.70 14.71 -0.15
CA ALA A 38 -10.40 14.10 -0.47
C ALA A 38 -10.14 14.02 -1.99
N ARG A 39 -11.20 13.90 -2.82
CA ARG A 39 -11.06 13.95 -4.29
C ARG A 39 -10.73 15.35 -4.79
N GLU A 40 -11.33 16.38 -4.19
CA GLU A 40 -11.05 17.77 -4.54
C GLU A 40 -9.61 18.18 -4.18
N LEU A 41 -9.00 17.50 -3.21
CA LEU A 41 -7.63 17.73 -2.76
C LEU A 41 -6.56 17.00 -3.59
N LEU A 42 -6.92 16.13 -4.54
CA LEU A 42 -5.97 15.42 -5.41
C LEU A 42 -4.88 16.32 -6.05
N PRO A 43 -5.18 17.53 -6.58
CA PRO A 43 -4.14 18.40 -7.14
C PRO A 43 -3.32 19.16 -6.09
N VAL A 44 -3.75 19.15 -4.82
CA VAL A 44 -3.13 19.88 -3.72
C VAL A 44 -1.99 19.06 -3.14
N LYS A 45 -0.77 19.61 -3.18
CA LYS A 45 0.46 18.97 -2.71
C LYS A 45 0.84 19.48 -1.32
N THR A 46 0.00 19.18 -0.34
CA THR A 46 0.24 19.43 1.09
C THR A 46 0.18 18.13 1.88
N LEU A 47 0.83 18.10 3.05
CA LEU A 47 0.77 16.93 3.93
C LEU A 47 -0.67 16.60 4.37
N GLU A 48 -1.51 17.61 4.68
CA GLU A 48 -2.94 17.41 4.97
C GLU A 48 -3.67 16.69 3.82
N SER A 49 -3.44 17.14 2.57
CA SER A 49 -4.03 16.52 1.39
C SER A 49 -3.57 15.07 1.24
N ALA A 50 -2.26 14.82 1.32
CA ALA A 50 -1.71 13.47 1.22
C ALA A 50 -2.23 12.56 2.35
N ALA A 51 -2.33 13.07 3.58
CA ALA A 51 -2.87 12.37 4.73
C ALA A 51 -4.37 12.05 4.58
N ALA A 52 -5.15 12.98 4.04
CA ALA A 52 -6.57 12.77 3.75
C ALA A 52 -6.77 11.69 2.67
N GLN A 53 -5.99 11.78 1.58
CA GLN A 53 -5.99 10.77 0.53
C GLN A 53 -5.57 9.40 1.05
N TYR A 54 -4.56 9.33 1.92
CA TYR A 54 -4.15 8.09 2.57
C TYR A 54 -5.29 7.51 3.42
N ASN A 55 -5.85 8.31 4.32
CA ASN A 55 -6.95 7.90 5.20
C ASN A 55 -8.15 7.35 4.44
N VAL A 56 -8.50 7.95 3.31
CA VAL A 56 -9.74 7.62 2.59
C VAL A 56 -9.53 6.61 1.47
N PHE A 57 -8.47 6.73 0.67
CA PHE A 57 -8.29 5.93 -0.54
C PHE A 57 -7.36 4.73 -0.35
N PHE A 58 -6.44 4.76 0.63
CA PHE A 58 -5.46 3.68 0.80
C PHE A 58 -6.13 2.31 0.98
N PRO A 59 -7.12 2.10 1.88
CA PRO A 59 -7.73 0.78 2.05
C PRO A 59 -8.41 0.28 0.76
N GLY A 60 -9.10 1.18 0.05
CA GLY A 60 -9.77 0.84 -1.20
C GLY A 60 -8.80 0.44 -2.31
N HIS A 61 -7.69 1.17 -2.47
CA HIS A 61 -6.66 0.82 -3.44
C HIS A 61 -5.92 -0.46 -3.06
N TYR A 62 -5.60 -0.61 -1.77
CA TYR A 62 -4.98 -1.78 -1.21
C TYR A 62 -5.77 -3.07 -1.55
N PHE A 63 -7.06 -3.11 -1.22
CA PHE A 63 -7.88 -4.30 -1.44
C PHE A 63 -8.17 -4.56 -2.92
N LYS A 64 -8.22 -3.52 -3.76
CA LYS A 64 -8.30 -3.71 -5.22
C LYS A 64 -7.07 -4.46 -5.73
N VAL A 65 -5.88 -4.10 -5.26
CA VAL A 65 -4.64 -4.75 -5.69
C VAL A 65 -4.56 -6.18 -5.17
N ILE A 66 -4.91 -6.44 -3.90
CA ILE A 66 -5.04 -7.80 -3.37
C ILE A 66 -5.98 -8.64 -4.23
N TYR A 67 -7.17 -8.12 -4.52
CA TYR A 67 -8.14 -8.80 -5.37
C TYR A 67 -7.55 -9.14 -6.74
N THR A 68 -6.84 -8.20 -7.37
CA THR A 68 -6.15 -8.43 -8.65
C THR A 68 -5.08 -9.53 -8.54
N LEU A 69 -4.26 -9.51 -7.49
CA LEU A 69 -3.22 -10.52 -7.27
C LEU A 69 -3.83 -11.92 -7.05
N GLU A 70 -4.93 -12.01 -6.32
CA GLU A 70 -5.57 -13.29 -6.00
C GLU A 70 -6.39 -13.86 -7.16
N ASN A 71 -7.11 -13.02 -7.90
CA ASN A 71 -8.14 -13.48 -8.83
C ASN A 71 -7.77 -13.29 -10.31
N ILE A 72 -6.86 -12.37 -10.64
CA ILE A 72 -6.48 -12.06 -12.02
C ILE A 72 -5.08 -12.59 -12.32
N VAL A 73 -4.10 -12.23 -11.48
CA VAL A 73 -2.74 -12.78 -11.56
C VAL A 73 -2.75 -14.22 -11.09
N THR A 74 -3.43 -14.49 -9.98
CA THR A 74 -3.53 -15.78 -9.27
C THR A 74 -2.23 -16.19 -8.57
N SER A 75 -2.38 -16.99 -7.50
CA SER A 75 -1.26 -17.53 -6.74
C SER A 75 -0.31 -18.35 -7.59
N GLU A 76 -0.84 -19.15 -8.53
CA GLU A 76 -0.05 -20.03 -9.38
C GLU A 76 0.98 -19.25 -10.20
N LYS A 77 0.53 -18.22 -10.94
CA LYS A 77 1.45 -17.40 -11.74
C LYS A 77 2.44 -16.63 -10.89
N LEU A 78 2.00 -16.14 -9.73
CA LEU A 78 2.86 -15.40 -8.82
C LEU A 78 3.94 -16.31 -8.22
N LEU A 79 3.59 -17.54 -7.84
CA LEU A 79 4.54 -18.55 -7.36
C LEU A 79 5.52 -18.99 -8.44
N ASP A 80 5.07 -19.20 -9.67
CA ASP A 80 5.96 -19.54 -10.79
C ASP A 80 7.04 -18.45 -10.98
N TRP A 81 6.64 -17.18 -10.89
CA TRP A 81 7.56 -16.05 -10.97
C TRP A 81 8.54 -16.02 -9.79
N ILE A 82 8.04 -16.17 -8.57
CA ILE A 82 8.82 -16.19 -7.31
C ILE A 82 9.82 -17.35 -7.25
N ASN A 83 9.43 -18.52 -7.72
CA ASN A 83 10.27 -19.72 -7.70
C ASN A 83 11.42 -19.63 -8.70
N THR A 84 11.25 -18.82 -9.74
CA THR A 84 12.25 -18.61 -10.79
C THR A 84 13.09 -17.34 -10.60
N ASN A 85 12.63 -16.39 -9.77
CA ASN A 85 13.28 -15.09 -9.56
C ASN A 85 13.41 -14.78 -8.07
N GLN A 86 14.63 -14.89 -7.55
CA GLN A 86 14.91 -14.58 -6.14
C GLN A 86 15.10 -13.08 -5.86
N HIS A 87 15.30 -12.28 -6.91
CA HIS A 87 15.45 -10.83 -6.83
C HIS A 87 14.31 -10.18 -7.61
N ILE A 88 13.49 -9.39 -6.92
CA ILE A 88 12.31 -8.72 -7.50
C ILE A 88 12.50 -7.21 -7.37
N LEU A 89 12.40 -6.50 -8.49
CA LEU A 89 12.29 -5.05 -8.52
C LEU A 89 10.84 -4.66 -8.78
N LEU A 90 10.20 -4.01 -7.80
CA LEU A 90 8.87 -3.45 -7.94
C LEU A 90 8.96 -1.94 -8.14
N ILE A 91 8.44 -1.44 -9.26
CA ILE A 91 8.36 0.00 -9.56
C ILE A 91 6.88 0.41 -9.53
N ASP A 92 6.50 1.19 -8.53
CA ASP A 92 5.14 1.68 -8.30
C ASP A 92 5.05 3.13 -8.80
N VAL A 93 4.53 3.31 -10.02
CA VAL A 93 4.43 4.62 -10.68
C VAL A 93 3.09 5.26 -10.37
N GLY A 94 3.11 6.49 -9.85
CA GLY A 94 1.93 7.10 -9.23
C GLY A 94 1.59 6.39 -7.92
N CYS A 95 2.61 6.06 -7.12
CA CYS A 95 2.45 5.20 -5.95
C CYS A 95 1.52 5.78 -4.89
N GLY A 96 1.29 7.10 -4.91
CA GLY A 96 0.69 7.82 -3.80
C GLY A 96 1.43 7.46 -2.52
N ALA A 97 0.70 6.92 -1.57
CA ALA A 97 1.21 6.47 -0.28
C ALA A 97 1.47 4.94 -0.21
N GLY A 98 1.64 4.26 -1.36
CA GLY A 98 2.19 2.91 -1.44
C GLY A 98 1.21 1.75 -1.31
N ALA A 99 -0.08 1.98 -1.58
CA ALA A 99 -1.11 0.95 -1.42
C ALA A 99 -0.85 -0.31 -2.26
N ALA A 100 -0.40 -0.15 -3.52
CA ALA A 100 -0.12 -1.27 -4.40
C ALA A 100 1.13 -2.04 -3.97
N THR A 101 2.20 -1.31 -3.61
CA THR A 101 3.41 -1.89 -3.05
C THR A 101 3.14 -2.73 -1.80
N ILE A 102 2.38 -2.18 -0.85
CA ILE A 102 2.06 -2.87 0.40
C ILE A 102 1.16 -4.09 0.16
N ALA A 103 0.18 -4.00 -0.74
CA ALA A 103 -0.65 -5.14 -1.14
C ALA A 103 0.17 -6.26 -1.79
N PHE A 104 1.14 -5.90 -2.64
CA PHE A 104 2.06 -6.89 -3.21
C PHE A 104 2.87 -7.58 -2.11
N LEU A 105 3.47 -6.83 -1.19
CA LEU A 105 4.26 -7.40 -0.09
C LEU A 105 3.41 -8.29 0.83
N GLU A 106 2.18 -7.89 1.18
CA GLU A 106 1.27 -8.74 1.96
C GLU A 106 1.00 -10.07 1.25
N ARG A 107 0.78 -10.04 -0.07
CA ARG A 107 0.56 -11.25 -0.85
C ARG A 107 1.76 -12.19 -0.76
N ILE A 108 2.98 -11.67 -0.87
CA ILE A 108 4.21 -12.45 -0.72
C ILE A 108 4.32 -13.04 0.69
N ILE A 109 4.07 -12.24 1.73
CA ILE A 109 4.09 -12.68 3.13
C ILE A 109 3.09 -13.83 3.33
N SER A 110 1.85 -13.65 2.88
CA SER A 110 0.77 -14.62 3.03
C SER A 110 1.09 -15.95 2.32
N LEU A 111 1.68 -15.89 1.13
CA LEU A 111 2.15 -17.08 0.40
C LEU A 111 3.28 -17.81 1.14
N ARG A 112 4.18 -17.07 1.80
CA ARG A 112 5.25 -17.66 2.61
C ARG A 112 4.73 -18.30 3.88
N GLU A 113 3.83 -17.62 4.60
CA GLU A 113 3.23 -18.15 5.84
C GLU A 113 2.39 -19.40 5.59
N SER A 114 1.69 -19.45 4.46
CA SER A 114 0.99 -20.65 3.99
C SER A 114 1.92 -21.72 3.40
N LYS A 115 3.25 -21.54 3.50
CA LYS A 115 4.31 -22.47 3.07
C LYS A 115 4.24 -22.83 1.58
N GLN A 116 3.73 -21.94 0.74
CA GLN A 116 3.65 -22.17 -0.70
C GLN A 116 5.00 -21.98 -1.40
N PHE A 117 5.96 -21.31 -0.75
CA PHE A 117 7.36 -21.27 -1.17
C PHE A 117 8.27 -21.12 0.06
N THR A 118 9.54 -21.52 -0.08
CA THR A 118 10.54 -21.49 1.01
C THR A 118 11.84 -20.79 0.63
N ASN A 119 12.03 -20.43 -0.63
CA ASN A 119 13.19 -19.68 -1.08
C ASN A 119 13.24 -18.28 -0.45
N SER A 120 14.47 -17.81 -0.22
CA SER A 120 14.70 -16.41 0.11
C SER A 120 14.34 -15.54 -1.09
N LEU A 121 13.79 -14.37 -0.78
CA LEU A 121 13.45 -13.34 -1.77
C LEU A 121 14.05 -12.03 -1.30
N GLU A 122 14.73 -11.36 -2.21
CA GLU A 122 15.12 -9.97 -2.10
C GLU A 122 14.16 -9.15 -2.94
N ILE A 123 13.44 -8.22 -2.30
CA ILE A 123 12.46 -7.38 -2.98
C ILE A 123 12.88 -5.92 -2.78
N PHE A 124 13.14 -5.23 -3.87
CA PHE A 124 13.43 -3.81 -3.89
C PHE A 124 12.21 -3.05 -4.41
N CYS A 125 11.63 -2.17 -3.59
CA CYS A 125 10.44 -1.40 -3.94
C CYS A 125 10.81 0.06 -4.20
N ILE A 126 10.45 0.59 -5.36
CA ILE A 126 10.65 2.00 -5.75
C ILE A 126 9.28 2.63 -5.99
N GLY A 127 8.91 3.59 -5.12
CA GLY A 127 7.75 4.45 -5.34
C GLY A 127 8.13 5.70 -6.11
N ILE A 128 7.33 6.06 -7.11
CA ILE A 128 7.48 7.29 -7.89
C ILE A 128 6.15 8.04 -7.87
N ASP A 129 6.14 9.28 -7.40
CA ASP A 129 4.95 10.13 -7.43
C ASP A 129 5.32 11.59 -7.71
N ILE A 130 4.40 12.32 -8.34
CA ILE A 130 4.54 13.76 -8.60
C ILE A 130 4.23 14.60 -7.37
N ASN A 131 3.56 14.02 -6.37
CA ASN A 131 3.26 14.61 -5.08
C ASN A 131 4.28 14.12 -4.05
N TYR A 132 5.26 14.97 -3.74
CA TYR A 132 6.32 14.65 -2.78
C TYR A 132 5.79 14.42 -1.35
N GLU A 133 4.63 14.99 -1.00
CA GLU A 133 3.99 14.76 0.31
C GLU A 133 3.49 13.33 0.45
N SER A 134 2.99 12.72 -0.63
CA SER A 134 2.62 11.31 -0.65
C SER A 134 3.85 10.41 -0.45
N LEU A 135 5.01 10.79 -1.00
CA LEU A 135 6.26 10.07 -0.81
C LEU A 135 6.78 10.12 0.63
N THR A 136 6.42 11.16 1.39
CA THR A 136 6.73 11.25 2.82
C THR A 136 5.97 10.18 3.62
N ILE A 137 4.77 9.80 3.16
CA ILE A 137 3.98 8.71 3.76
C ILE A 137 4.45 7.33 3.27
N TYR A 138 4.97 7.24 2.05
CA TYR A 138 5.46 6.00 1.45
C TYR A 138 6.70 5.43 2.18
N ASN A 139 7.48 6.30 2.82
CA ASN A 139 8.80 5.99 3.39
C ASN A 139 8.76 5.38 4.80
#